data_AF-A0A1I2UV57-F1
#
_entry.id   AF-A0A1I2UV57-F1
#
_cell.length_a   1.000
_cell.length_b   1.000
_cell.length_c   1.000
_cell.angle_alpha   90.00
_cell.angle_beta   90.00
_cell.angle_gamma   90.00
#
_symmetry.space_group_name_H-M   'P 1'
#
loop_
_entity.id
_entity.type
_entity.pdbx_description
1 polymer ?
#
loop_
_entity_poly.entity_id
_entity_poly.type
_entity_poly.pdbx_seq_one_letter_code
_entity_poly.pdbx_strand_id
1 'polypeptide(L)' 'MCRYPGQGSVTVPRAHVERLEDGSEVKLRVFLSNTMSRRGKLTADKLRQLAGLGLEWAA' A
#
# COMPACT_ATOMS: atom_id res chain seq x y z
N MET A 1 -26.36 -11.92 6.36
CA MET A 1 -26.60 -10.74 5.48
C MET A 1 -25.64 -10.79 4.32
N CYS A 2 -26.14 -10.41 3.14
CA CYS A 2 -25.57 -10.68 1.83
C CYS A 2 -24.65 -9.55 1.33
N ARG A 3 -23.69 -9.93 0.46
CA ARG A 3 -22.93 -9.16 -0.54
C ARG A 3 -21.79 -8.22 -0.10
N TYR A 4 -20.65 -8.37 -0.79
CA TYR A 4 -19.85 -7.25 -1.28
C TYR A 4 -19.62 -7.41 -2.79
N PRO A 5 -20.20 -6.54 -3.63
CA PRO A 5 -19.75 -6.34 -4.99
C PRO A 5 -18.94 -5.04 -5.09
N GLY A 6 -17.93 -5.01 -5.95
CA GLY A 6 -17.37 -3.75 -6.43
C GLY A 6 -15.92 -3.50 -6.02
N GLN A 7 -15.04 -3.65 -7.01
CA GLN A 7 -13.79 -2.91 -7.14
C GLN A 7 -14.03 -1.41 -6.82
N GLY A 8 -13.18 -0.79 -6.00
CA GLY A 8 -13.18 0.67 -5.84
C GLY A 8 -13.05 1.24 -4.43
N SER A 9 -12.71 0.46 -3.39
CA SER A 9 -12.32 1.05 -2.11
C SER A 9 -11.12 0.32 -1.53
N VAL A 10 -9.94 0.93 -1.60
CA VAL A 10 -8.76 0.55 -0.81
C VAL A 10 -9.01 0.94 0.65
N THR A 11 -10.08 0.46 1.25
CA THR A 11 -10.22 0.43 2.70
C THR A 11 -9.43 -0.77 3.17
N VAL A 12 -8.09 -0.63 3.20
CA VAL A 12 -7.23 -1.64 3.80
C VAL A 12 -7.72 -1.87 5.23
N PRO A 13 -8.18 -3.09 5.58
CA PRO A 13 -8.58 -3.39 6.94
C PRO A 13 -7.45 -3.00 7.89
N ARG A 14 -7.77 -2.41 9.04
CA ARG A 14 -6.78 -1.86 9.98
C ARG A 14 -5.69 -2.86 10.39
N ALA A 15 -5.96 -4.16 10.22
CA ALA A 15 -5.09 -5.29 10.58
C ALA A 15 -4.42 -5.98 9.38
N HIS A 16 -4.43 -5.44 8.16
CA HIS A 16 -3.77 -6.11 7.05
C HIS A 16 -2.24 -6.06 7.22
N VAL A 17 -1.66 -7.25 7.41
CA VAL A 17 -0.24 -7.49 7.63
C VAL A 17 0.22 -8.41 6.50
N GLU A 18 1.19 -7.95 5.72
CA GLU A 18 1.90 -8.80 4.76
C GLU A 18 3.10 -9.41 5.48
N ARG A 19 3.24 -10.74 5.39
CA ARG A 19 4.44 -11.43 5.85
C ARG A 19 5.39 -11.56 4.67
N LEU A 20 6.51 -10.87 4.75
CA LEU A 20 7.58 -10.97 3.78
C LEU A 20 8.22 -12.37 3.85
N GLU A 21 8.83 -12.78 2.75
CA GLU A 21 9.61 -14.02 2.62
C GLU A 21 10.77 -14.13 3.64
N ASP A 22 11.23 -12.99 4.17
CA ASP A 22 12.19 -12.88 5.28
C ASP A 22 11.57 -13.15 6.68
N GLY A 23 10.27 -13.44 6.75
CA GLY A 23 9.52 -13.65 8.00
C GLY A 23 9.07 -12.35 8.70
N SER A 24 9.48 -11.20 8.19
CA SER A 24 9.09 -9.88 8.69
C SER A 24 7.61 -9.58 8.41
N GLU A 25 6.89 -9.09 9.43
CA GLU A 25 5.48 -8.71 9.35
C GLU A 25 5.32 -7.20 9.18
N VAL A 26 4.81 -6.76 8.02
CA VAL A 26 4.59 -5.34 7.72
C VAL A 26 3.11 -5.01 7.66
N LYS A 27 2.69 -4.09 8.54
CA LYS A 27 1.35 -3.48 8.49
C LYS A 27 1.27 -2.57 7.27
N LEU A 28 0.58 -3.00 6.21
CA LEU A 28 0.51 -2.24 4.96
C LEU A 28 -0.02 -0.83 5.15
N ARG A 29 -0.97 -0.61 6.07
CA ARG A 29 -1.46 0.74 6.39
C ARG A 29 -0.34 1.65 6.87
N VAL A 30 0.49 1.18 7.80
CA VAL A 30 1.59 1.97 8.38
C VAL A 30 2.66 2.21 7.33
N PHE A 31 2.99 1.18 6.54
CA PHE A 31 3.92 1.31 5.43
C PHE A 31 3.46 2.37 4.42
N LEU A 32 2.20 2.32 4.00
CA LEU A 32 1.65 3.26 3.03
C LEU A 32 1.62 4.68 3.58
N SER A 33 1.16 4.88 4.81
CA SER A 33 1.17 6.20 5.46
C SER A 33 2.59 6.75 5.61
N ASN A 34 3.56 5.92 6.01
CA ASN A 34 4.96 6.34 6.11
C ASN A 34 5.55 6.71 4.74
N THR A 35 5.24 5.91 3.72
CA THR A 35 5.70 6.11 2.35
C THR A 35 5.12 7.40 1.76
N MET A 36 3.83 7.68 1.97
CA MET A 36 3.19 8.93 1.57
C MET A 36 3.84 10.14 2.28
N SER A 37 4.01 10.10 3.61
CA SER A 37 4.64 11.20 4.35
C SER A 37 6.09 11.45 3.94
N ARG A 38 6.79 10.40 3.49
CA ARG A 38 8.19 10.49 3.06
C ARG A 38 8.35 10.56 1.54
N ARG A 39 7.27 10.78 0.79
CA ARG A 39 7.26 10.80 -0.69
C ARG A 39 8.39 11.64 -1.28
N GLY A 40 8.67 12.81 -0.69
CA GLY A 40 9.75 13.71 -1.14
C GLY A 40 11.17 13.15 -0.98
N LYS A 41 11.36 12.04 -0.27
CA LYS A 41 12.65 11.34 -0.11
C LYS A 41 12.74 10.06 -0.97
N LEU A 42 11.66 9.69 -1.68
CA LEU A 42 11.69 8.54 -2.58
C LEU A 42 12.29 8.95 -3.92
N THR A 43 13.15 8.09 -4.45
CA THR A 43 13.66 8.23 -5.81
C THR A 43 12.54 7.99 -6.82
N ALA A 44 12.65 8.60 -8.00
CA ALA A 44 11.66 8.43 -9.08
C ALA A 44 11.43 6.96 -9.45
N ASP A 45 12.47 6.12 -9.34
CA ASP A 45 12.35 4.69 -9.58
C ASP A 45 11.41 3.99 -8.59
N LYS A 46 11.55 4.28 -7.29
CA LYS A 46 10.66 3.72 -6.26
C LYS A 46 9.22 4.21 -6.43
N LEU A 47 9.03 5.45 -6.85
CA LEU A 47 7.69 5.98 -7.15
C LEU A 47 7.06 5.24 -8.34
N ARG A 48 7.81 4.97 -9.42
CA ARG A 48 7.33 4.17 -10.55
C ARG A 48 6.97 2.75 -10.14
N GLN A 49 7.76 2.11 -9.29
CA GLN A 49 7.43 0.78 -8.76
C GLN A 49 6.13 0.81 -7.97
N LEU A 50 5.93 1.82 -7.11
CA LEU A 50 4.69 2.01 -6.36
C LEU A 50 3.49 2.29 -7.29
N ALA A 51 3.67 3.12 -8.31
CA ALA A 51 2.65 3.39 -9.33
C ALA A 51 2.28 2.12 -10.11
N GLY A 52 3.26 1.28 -10.44
CA GLY A 52 3.06 -0.02 -11.10
C GLY A 52 2.26 -1.04 -10.28
N LEU A 53 2.20 -0.85 -8.96
CA LEU A 53 1.34 -1.64 -8.05
C LEU A 53 -0.10 -1.11 -7.99
N GLY A 54 -0.45 -0.08 -8.76
CA GLY A 54 -1.79 0.53 -8.77
C GLY A 54 -1.99 1.62 -7.72
N LEU A 55 -0.92 2.19 -7.16
CA LEU A 55 -1.00 3.31 -6.22
C LEU A 55 -1.04 4.62 -7.00
N GLU A 56 -2.26 5.11 -7.31
CA GLU A 56 -2.46 6.30 -8.16
C GLU A 56 -1.81 7.58 -7.62
N TRP A 57 -1.68 7.71 -6.30
CA TRP A 57 -0.98 8.86 -5.72
C TRP A 57 0.53 8.84 -6.00
N ALA A 58 1.11 7.70 -6.35
CA ALA A 58 2.54 7.54 -6.63
C ALA A 58 2.90 7.69 -8.12
N ALA A 59 1.89 7.76 -9.00
CA ALA A 59 2.04 8.09 -10.42
C ALA A 59 2.49 9.54 -10.62
#